data_AF-A6Q668-F1
#
_entry.id   AF-A6Q668-F1
#
_cell.length_a   1.000
_cell.length_b   1.000
_cell.length_c   1.000
_cell.angle_alpha   90.00
_cell.angle_beta   90.00
_cell.angle_gamma   90.00
#
_symmetry.space_group_name_H-M   'P 1'
#
loop_
_entity.id
_entity.type
_entity.pdbx_description
1 polymer ?
#
loop_
_entity_poly.entity_id
_entity_poly.type
_entity_poly.pdbx_seq_one_letter_code
_entity_poly.pdbx_strand_id
1 'polypeptide(L)' 'MKKELKIFMAIFLVLALGMHFKECINHPMEHIESLFTQGWFGLHPLVITLAVYLLFMIIRGIVRFLKR' A
#
# COMPACT_ATOMS: atom_id res chain seq x y z
N MET A 1 0.33 -12.66 12.72
CA MET A 1 1.29 -12.59 11.59
C MET A 1 0.63 -12.84 10.24
N LYS A 2 0.30 -14.09 9.85
CA LYS A 2 -0.22 -14.42 8.50
C LYS A 2 -1.49 -13.64 8.09
N LYS A 3 -2.41 -13.37 9.03
CA LYS A 3 -3.63 -12.60 8.78
C LYS A 3 -3.33 -11.13 8.46
N GLU A 4 -2.48 -10.50 9.26
CA GLU A 4 -2.12 -9.09 9.10
C GLU A 4 -1.31 -8.87 7.82
N LEU A 5 -0.39 -9.79 7.49
CA LEU A 5 0.34 -9.74 6.21
C LEU A 5 -0.62 -9.81 5.01
N LYS A 6 -1.66 -10.66 5.06
CA LYS A 6 -2.68 -10.72 4.01
C LYS A 6 -3.46 -9.41 3.89
N ILE A 7 -3.83 -8.78 5.00
CA ILE A 7 -4.53 -7.47 5.00
C ILE A 7 -3.63 -6.41 4.39
N PHE A 8 -2.37 -6.35 4.82
CA PHE A 8 -1.38 -5.41 4.29
C PHE A 8 -1.16 -5.60 2.78
N MET A 9 -0.94 -6.85 2.33
CA MET A 9 -0.77 -7.16 0.90
C MET A 9 -2.01 -6.80 0.07
N ALA A 10 -3.21 -7.02 0.59
CA ALA A 10 -4.44 -6.65 -0.11
C ALA A 10 -4.55 -5.12 -0.27
N ILE A 11 -4.30 -4.36 0.80
CA ILE A 11 -4.27 -2.89 0.75
C ILE A 11 -3.20 -2.42 -0.23
N PHE A 12 -2.00 -3.00 -0.15
CA PHE A 12 -0.88 -2.67 -1.03
C PHE A 12 -1.21 -2.88 -2.50
N LEU A 13 -1.73 -4.05 -2.86
CA LEU A 13 -2.05 -4.36 -4.26
C LEU A 13 -3.10 -3.40 -4.82
N VAL A 14 -4.16 -3.12 -4.06
CA VAL A 14 -5.20 -2.19 -4.49
C VAL A 14 -4.65 -0.78 -4.66
N LEU A 15 -3.89 -0.28 -3.70
CA LEU A 15 -3.32 1.07 -3.77
C LEU A 15 -2.27 1.18 -4.87
N ALA A 16 -1.31 0.26 -4.94
CA ALA A 16 -0.23 0.29 -5.93
C ALA A 16 -0.79 0.21 -7.36
N LEU A 17 -1.73 -0.70 -7.61
CA LEU A 17 -2.40 -0.76 -8.92
C LEU A 17 -3.23 0.49 -9.21
N GLY A 18 -3.92 1.04 -8.22
CA GLY A 18 -4.72 2.26 -8.41
C GLY A 18 -3.87 3.49 -8.72
N MET A 19 -2.73 3.66 -8.05
CA MET A 19 -1.84 4.81 -8.23
C MET A 19 -0.98 4.73 -9.48
N HIS A 20 -0.60 3.51 -9.89
CA HIS A 20 0.27 3.28 -11.05
C HIS A 20 -0.43 2.62 -12.22
N PHE A 21 -1.77 2.67 -12.29
CA PHE A 21 -2.52 1.94 -13.33
C PHE A 21 -2.07 2.33 -14.74
N LYS A 22 -1.91 3.63 -14.99
CA LYS A 22 -1.51 4.15 -16.30
C LYS A 22 -0.06 3.80 -16.62
N GLU A 23 0.83 3.97 -15.66
CA GLU A 23 2.26 3.68 -15.80
C GLU A 23 2.49 2.18 -16.02
N CYS A 24 1.80 1.32 -15.28
CA CYS A 24 1.86 -0.13 -15.42
C CYS A 24 1.35 -0.63 -16.78
N ILE A 25 0.32 0.00 -17.36
CA ILE A 25 -0.27 -0.46 -18.63
C ILE A 25 0.43 0.17 -19.84
N ASN A 26 0.67 1.48 -19.80
CA ASN A 26 1.15 2.21 -20.98
C ASN A 26 2.68 2.23 -21.08
N HIS A 27 3.37 2.19 -19.93
CA HIS A 27 4.83 2.34 -19.85
C HIS A 27 5.47 1.37 -18.83
N PRO A 28 5.19 0.04 -18.91
CA PRO A 28 5.59 -0.91 -17.88
C PRO A 28 7.11 -0.95 -17.63
N MET A 29 7.91 -0.85 -18.70
CA MET A 29 9.37 -0.89 -18.59
C MET A 29 9.92 0.38 -17.94
N GLU A 30 9.46 1.55 -18.39
CA GLU A 30 9.85 2.84 -17.80
C GLU A 30 9.41 2.93 -16.34
N HIS A 31 8.24 2.36 -16.02
CA HIS A 31 7.76 2.28 -14.64
C HIS A 31 8.69 1.42 -13.76
N ILE A 32 9.10 0.24 -14.23
CA ILE A 32 10.06 -0.60 -13.50
C ILE A 32 11.40 0.13 -13.30
N GLU A 33 11.93 0.78 -14.33
CA GLU A 33 13.16 1.57 -14.23
C GLU A 33 13.01 2.75 -13.24
N SER A 34 11.83 3.38 -13.21
CA SER A 34 11.52 4.47 -12.28
C SER A 34 11.60 4.04 -10.82
N LEU A 35 11.28 2.77 -10.51
CA LEU A 35 11.36 2.24 -9.14
C LEU A 35 12.80 2.24 -8.61
N PHE A 36 13.78 2.02 -9.50
CA PHE A 36 15.19 1.97 -9.12
C PHE A 36 15.89 3.33 -9.20
N THR A 37 15.32 4.29 -9.94
CA THR A 37 15.94 5.60 -10.20
C THR A 37 15.34 6.74 -9.39
N GLN A 38 14.05 6.69 -9.02
CA GLN A 38 13.37 7.77 -8.29
C GLN A 38 13.45 7.66 -6.76
N GLY A 39 14.14 6.64 -6.24
CA GLY A 39 14.37 6.46 -4.81
C GLY A 39 13.06 6.48 -3.99
N TRP A 40 12.96 7.39 -3.01
CA TRP A 40 11.80 7.49 -2.12
C TRP A 40 10.47 7.76 -2.86
N PHE A 41 10.51 8.47 -3.99
CA PHE A 41 9.31 8.76 -4.78
C PHE A 41 8.73 7.50 -5.44
N GLY A 42 9.57 6.53 -5.80
CA GLY A 42 9.13 5.21 -6.30
C GLY A 42 8.54 4.30 -5.23
N LEU A 43 8.77 4.60 -3.94
CA LEU A 43 8.28 3.82 -2.80
C LEU A 43 7.01 4.37 -2.17
N HIS A 44 6.43 5.44 -2.73
CA HIS A 44 5.19 6.03 -2.19
C HIS A 44 4.04 5.03 -2.03
N PRO A 45 3.87 3.97 -2.85
CA PRO A 45 2.81 2.99 -2.61
C PRO A 45 2.98 2.22 -1.30
N LEU A 46 4.22 1.89 -0.94
CA LEU A 46 4.55 1.21 0.31
C LEU A 46 4.30 2.11 1.52
N VAL A 47 4.72 3.38 1.45
CA VAL A 47 4.54 4.37 2.52
C VAL A 47 3.06 4.67 2.75
N ILE A 48 2.29 4.89 1.70
CA ILE A 48 0.85 5.13 1.79
C ILE A 48 0.13 3.88 2.31
N THR A 49 0.51 2.69 1.84
CA THR A 49 -0.03 1.43 2.37
C THR A 49 0.21 1.31 3.87
N LEU A 50 1.42 1.62 4.33
CA LEU A 50 1.74 1.60 5.76
C LEU A 50 0.86 2.57 6.55
N ALA A 51 0.68 3.80 6.06
CA ALA A 51 -0.19 4.79 6.69
C ALA A 51 -1.66 4.31 6.78
N VAL A 52 -2.20 3.78 5.68
CA VAL A 52 -3.58 3.24 5.62
C VAL A 52 -3.73 2.03 6.54
N TYR A 53 -2.74 1.13 6.56
CA TYR A 53 -2.77 -0.03 7.42
C TYR A 53 -2.71 0.35 8.91
N LEU A 54 -1.87 1.33 9.29
CA LEU A 54 -1.83 1.85 10.66
C LEU A 54 -3.17 2.49 11.06
N LEU A 55 -3.78 3.29 10.17
CA LEU A 55 -5.10 3.86 10.39
C LEU A 55 -6.16 2.77 10.61
N PHE A 56 -6.16 1.74 9.76
CA PHE A 56 -7.04 0.58 9.90
C PHE A 56 -6.84 -0.14 11.24
N MET A 57 -5.58 -0.32 11.68
CA MET A 57 -5.27 -0.91 12.97
C MET A 57 -5.81 -0.08 14.15
N ILE A 58 -5.67 1.24 14.09
CA ILE A 58 -6.19 2.16 15.11
C ILE A 58 -7.71 2.05 15.22
N ILE A 59 -8.43 2.17 14.09
CA ILE A 59 -9.89 2.05 14.05
C ILE A 59 -10.34 0.70 14.60
N ARG A 60 -9.70 -0.38 14.17
CA ARG A 60 -9.99 -1.74 14.65
C ARG A 60 -9.73 -1.88 16.15
N GLY A 61 -8.69 -1.22 16.67
CA GLY A 61 -8.38 -1.15 18.10
C GLY A 61 -9.49 -0.45 18.89
N ILE A 62 -9.90 0.74 18.45
CA ILE A 62 -10.98 1.52 19.06
C ILE A 62 -12.29 0.72 19.06
N VAL A 63 -12.69 0.13 17.93
CA VAL A 63 -13.93 -0.66 17.84
C VAL A 63 -13.92 -1.86 18.78
N ARG A 64 -12.77 -2.53 18.97
CA ARG A 64 -12.65 -3.64 19.93
C ARG A 64 -12.71 -3.15 21.37
N PHE A 65 -12.14 -1.98 21.65
CA PHE A 65 -12.18 -1.39 22.98
C PHE A 65 -13.61 -0.98 23.36
N LEU A 66 -14.37 -0.39 22.44
CA LEU A 66 -15.77 0.02 22.66
C LEU A 66 -16.77 -1.15 22.71
N LYS A 67 -16.41 -2.32 22.18
CA LYS A 67 -17.23 -3.54 22.23
C LYS A 67 -16.95 -4.41 23.47
N ARG A 68 -15.98 -4.01 24.30
CA ARG A 68 -15.76 -4.56 25.64
C ARG A 68 -16.53 -3.73 26.65
#